data_AF-A0A354GPG4-F1
#
_entry.id   AF-A0A354GPG4-F1
#
_cell.length_a   1.000
_cell.length_b   1.000
_cell.length_c   1.000
_cell.angle_alpha   90.00
_cell.angle_beta   90.00
_cell.angle_gamma   90.00
#
_symmetry.space_group_name_H-M   'P 1'
#
loop_
_entity.id
_entity.type
_entity.pdbx_description
1 polymer ?
#
loop_
_entity_poly.entity_id
_entity_poly.type
_entity_poly.pdbx_seq_one_letter_code
_entity_poly.pdbx_strand_id
1 'polypeptide(L)'
;MVLVRSRRRAGFTLIELLVVIAIIAILIGLLLPAVQKVREAAARMSCSNNLKQLAIATHSYHDANNKFPSNGPTATYNMSGANWSWLARILPYVEQGTIYNQLGIDNVPF
;
A
#
# COMPACT_ATOMS: atom_id res chain seq x y z
N MET A 1 -67.03 -8.05 -9.86
CA MET A 1 -66.36 -9.35 -10.11
C MET A 1 -65.03 -9.06 -10.79
N VAL A 2 -63.90 -9.11 -10.07
CA VAL A 2 -62.57 -8.78 -10.62
C VAL A 2 -61.79 -10.09 -10.83
N LEU A 3 -61.41 -10.37 -12.07
CA LEU A 3 -60.59 -11.53 -12.43
C LEU A 3 -59.11 -11.21 -12.19
N VAL A 4 -58.55 -11.74 -11.11
CA VAL A 4 -57.10 -11.73 -10.87
C VAL A 4 -56.44 -12.71 -11.84
N ARG A 5 -55.77 -12.18 -12.86
CA ARG A 5 -55.02 -12.98 -13.84
C ARG A 5 -53.71 -13.44 -13.20
N SER A 6 -53.67 -14.69 -12.74
CA SER A 6 -52.44 -15.32 -12.23
C SER A 6 -51.35 -15.32 -13.31
N ARG A 7 -50.31 -14.50 -13.12
CA ARG A 7 -49.10 -14.56 -13.97
C ARG A 7 -48.42 -15.91 -13.68
N ARG A 8 -48.44 -16.83 -14.65
CA ARG A 8 -47.63 -18.05 -14.59
C ARG A 8 -46.17 -17.63 -14.40
N ARG A 9 -45.57 -18.01 -13.27
CA ARG A 9 -44.13 -17.86 -13.06
C ARG A 9 -43.44 -18.78 -14.07
N ALA A 10 -42.64 -18.21 -14.96
CA ALA A 10 -41.74 -19.00 -15.81
C ALA A 10 -40.70 -19.66 -14.89
N GLY A 11 -40.72 -20.99 -14.84
CA GLY A 11 -39.69 -21.76 -14.16
C GLY A 11 -38.41 -21.74 -15.00
N PHE A 12 -37.27 -21.68 -14.33
CA PHE A 12 -35.97 -21.71 -14.96
C PHE A 12 -35.67 -23.13 -15.47
N THR A 13 -35.27 -23.29 -16.73
CA THR A 13 -34.88 -24.60 -17.24
C THR A 13 -33.45 -24.94 -16.79
N LEU A 14 -33.17 -26.21 -16.55
CA LEU A 14 -31.81 -26.69 -16.19
C LEU A 14 -30.76 -26.25 -17.22
N ILE A 15 -31.16 -26.15 -18.50
CA ILE A 15 -30.29 -25.77 -19.61
C ILE A 15 -29.87 -24.30 -19.49
N GLU A 16 -30.82 -23.39 -19.20
CA GLU A 16 -30.52 -21.98 -19.00
C GLU A 16 -29.52 -21.78 -17.86
N LEU A 17 -29.63 -22.55 -16.77
CA LEU A 17 -28.70 -22.47 -15.64
C LEU A 17 -27.31 -22.99 -15.99
N LEU A 18 -27.25 -24.11 -16.72
CA LEU A 18 -25.99 -24.74 -17.12
C LEU A 18 -25.19 -23.83 -18.06
N VAL A 19 -25.86 -23.18 -19.02
CA VAL A 19 -25.21 -22.24 -19.93
C VAL A 19 -24.61 -21.05 -19.17
N VAL A 20 -25.34 -20.50 -18.19
CA VAL A 20 -24.85 -19.35 -17.41
C VAL A 20 -23.61 -19.71 -16.60
N ILE A 21 -23.61 -20.86 -15.90
CA ILE A 21 -22.42 -21.27 -15.14
C ILE A 21 -21.24 -21.59 -16.07
N ALA A 22 -21.48 -22.12 -17.27
CA ALA A 22 -20.43 -22.39 -18.25
C ALA A 22 -19.78 -21.09 -18.74
N ILE A 23 -20.57 -20.06 -19.03
CA ILE A 23 -20.05 -18.74 -19.42
C ILE A 23 -19.23 -18.13 -18.28
N ILE A 24 -19.73 -18.17 -17.04
CA ILE A 24 -19.00 -17.65 -15.86
C ILE A 24 -17.67 -18.38 -15.67
N ALA A 25 -17.64 -19.71 -15.80
CA ALA A 25 -16.43 -20.51 -15.66
C ALA A 25 -15.38 -20.15 -16.73
N ILE A 26 -15.79 -19.93 -17.98
CA ILE A 26 -14.88 -19.47 -19.05
C ILE A 26 -14.33 -18.09 -18.74
N LEU A 27 -15.19 -17.14 -18.33
CA LEU A 27 -14.77 -15.78 -18.00
C LEU A 27 -13.75 -15.78 -16.84
N ILE A 28 -14.02 -16.52 -15.75
CA ILE A 28 -13.11 -16.62 -14.60
C ILE A 28 -11.82 -17.36 -14.98
N GLY A 29 -11.90 -18.43 -15.78
CA GLY A 29 -10.75 -19.19 -16.24
C GLY A 29 -9.75 -18.35 -17.04
N LEU A 30 -10.25 -17.38 -17.83
CA LEU A 30 -9.41 -16.43 -18.54
C LEU A 30 -8.84 -15.31 -17.63
N LEU A 31 -9.58 -14.94 -16.58
CA LEU A 31 -9.20 -13.84 -15.68
C LEU A 31 -8.19 -14.24 -14.60
N LEU A 32 -8.25 -15.47 -14.07
CA LEU A 32 -7.36 -15.95 -13.00
C LEU A 32 -5.86 -15.74 -13.26
N PRO A 33 -5.29 -16.16 -14.41
CA PRO A 33 -3.86 -15.95 -14.69
C PRO A 33 -3.51 -14.47 -14.90
N ALA A 34 -4.45 -13.66 -15.41
CA ALA A 34 -4.23 -12.24 -15.62
C ALA A 34 -4.19 -11.46 -14.29
N VAL A 35 -5.04 -11.82 -13.32
CA VAL A 35 -5.10 -11.16 -12.00
C VAL A 35 -3.78 -11.31 -11.24
N GLN A 36 -3.10 -12.45 -11.35
CA GLN A 36 -1.81 -12.67 -10.69
C GLN A 36 -0.72 -11.75 -11.25
N LYS A 37 -0.61 -11.67 -12.59
CA LYS A 37 0.32 -10.74 -13.25
C LYS A 37 0.08 -9.29 -12.86
N VAL A 38 -1.20 -8.88 -12.77
CA VAL A 38 -1.57 -7.53 -12.34
C VAL A 38 -1.20 -7.29 -10.87
N ARG A 39 -1.38 -8.28 -9.99
CA ARG A 39 -0.98 -8.15 -8.57
C ARG A 39 0.53 -7.96 -8.42
N GLU A 40 1.33 -8.73 -9.13
CA GLU A 40 2.79 -8.60 -9.10
C GLU A 40 3.24 -7.25 -9.66
N ALA A 41 2.65 -6.80 -10.77
CA ALA A 41 2.91 -5.48 -11.34
C ALA A 41 2.52 -4.35 -10.37
N ALA A 42 1.37 -4.46 -9.70
CA ALA A 42 0.91 -3.48 -8.70
C ALA A 42 1.83 -3.45 -7.48
N ALA A 43 2.29 -4.62 -6.98
CA ALA A 43 3.26 -4.69 -5.88
C ALA A 43 4.58 -4.03 -6.26
N ARG A 44 5.09 -4.27 -7.48
CA ARG A 44 6.30 -3.61 -7.99
C ARG A 44 6.11 -2.10 -8.11
N MET A 45 4.98 -1.66 -8.65
CA MET A 45 4.66 -0.23 -8.80
C MET A 45 4.57 0.47 -7.44
N SER A 46 3.90 -0.16 -6.46
CA SER A 46 3.83 0.33 -5.09
C SER A 46 5.22 0.46 -4.46
N CYS A 47 6.05 -0.57 -4.57
CA CYS A 47 7.44 -0.54 -4.08
C CYS A 47 8.25 0.60 -4.72
N SER A 48 8.19 0.75 -6.04
CA SER A 48 8.88 1.84 -6.75
C SER A 48 8.39 3.23 -6.30
N ASN A 49 7.11 3.38 -6.04
CA ASN A 49 6.54 4.65 -5.55
C ASN A 49 6.98 4.94 -4.11
N ASN A 50 7.02 3.93 -3.24
CA ASN A 50 7.51 4.08 -1.87
C ASN A 50 9.00 4.53 -1.87
N LEU A 51 9.83 3.90 -2.71
CA LEU A 51 11.23 4.31 -2.87
C LEU A 51 11.36 5.75 -3.39
N LYS A 52 10.50 6.14 -4.35
CA LYS A 52 10.47 7.52 -4.84
C LYS A 52 10.10 8.51 -3.74
N GLN A 53 9.13 8.19 -2.88
CA GLN A 53 8.75 9.03 -1.74
C GLN A 53 9.92 9.19 -0.75
N LEU A 54 10.63 8.10 -0.44
CA LEU A 54 11.82 8.15 0.41
C LEU A 54 12.95 9.00 -0.19
N ALA A 55 13.18 8.89 -1.50
CA ALA A 55 14.19 9.70 -2.19
C ALA A 55 13.85 11.19 -2.12
N ILE A 56 12.60 11.56 -2.41
CA ILE A 56 12.13 12.96 -2.31
C ILE A 56 12.28 13.46 -0.88
N ALA A 57 11.84 12.69 0.12
CA ALA A 57 11.98 13.07 1.52
C ALA A 57 13.45 13.27 1.94
N THR A 58 14.35 12.44 1.42
CA THR A 58 15.79 12.55 1.67
C THR A 58 16.39 13.82 1.05
N HIS A 59 15.97 14.19 -0.16
CA HIS A 59 16.36 15.45 -0.78
C HIS A 59 15.79 16.66 -0.03
N SER A 60 14.51 16.62 0.38
CA SER A 60 13.92 17.68 1.20
C SER A 60 14.64 17.85 2.55
N TYR A 61 15.08 16.75 3.17
CA TYR A 61 15.94 16.80 4.35
C TYR A 61 17.27 17.50 4.07
N HIS A 62 17.92 17.13 2.97
CA HIS A 62 19.18 17.74 2.54
C HIS A 62 19.03 19.24 2.28
N ASP A 63 17.98 19.67 1.59
CA ASP A 63 17.73 21.09 1.28
C ASP A 63 17.54 21.93 2.56
N ALA A 64 16.95 21.35 3.61
CA ALA A 64 16.74 22.03 4.89
C ALA A 64 17.96 22.00 5.83
N ASN A 65 18.79 20.93 5.76
CA ASN A 65 19.87 20.68 6.72
C ASN A 65 21.28 20.79 6.13
N ASN A 66 21.40 21.02 4.81
CA ASN A 66 22.66 21.01 4.03
C ASN A 66 23.52 19.75 4.21
N LYS A 67 22.89 18.63 4.59
CA LYS A 67 23.54 17.33 4.80
C LYS A 67 22.54 16.22 4.57
N PHE A 68 22.99 15.09 4.04
CA PHE A 68 22.15 13.90 3.95
C PHE A 68 21.88 13.30 5.34
N PRO A 69 20.72 12.64 5.53
CA PRO A 69 20.41 12.00 6.80
C PRO A 69 21.39 10.85 7.03
N SER A 70 22.16 10.95 8.11
CA SER A 70 23.03 9.87 8.60
C SER A 70 22.31 9.08 9.68
N ASN A 71 22.73 7.83 9.89
CA ASN A 71 22.46 7.14 11.15
C ASN A 71 23.13 7.90 12.30
N GLY A 72 22.62 7.69 13.53
CA GLY A 72 23.23 8.22 14.75
C GLY A 72 24.74 7.90 14.87
N PRO A 73 25.47 8.63 15.74
CA PRO A 73 26.92 8.54 15.84
C PRO A 73 27.38 7.09 15.99
N THR A 74 28.13 6.61 15.00
CA THR A 74 28.54 5.19 14.88
C THR A 74 29.67 4.79 15.85
N ALA A 75 30.06 5.64 16.81
CA ALA A 75 31.35 5.50 17.49
C ALA A 75 31.30 5.27 19.00
N THR A 76 30.14 5.09 19.63
CA THR A 76 30.13 4.70 21.05
C THR A 76 28.97 3.78 21.33
N TYR A 77 29.27 2.55 21.72
CA TYR A 77 28.36 1.54 22.27
C TYR A 77 27.67 1.98 23.57
N ASN A 78 27.75 3.28 23.91
CA ASN A 78 26.95 3.88 24.95
C ASN A 78 25.50 3.90 24.46
N MET A 79 24.74 2.90 24.89
CA MET A 79 23.29 2.74 24.69
C MET A 79 22.45 3.90 25.30
N SER A 80 23.09 4.99 25.70
CA SER A 80 22.48 6.14 26.35
C SER A 80 22.18 7.31 25.39
N GLY A 81 22.65 7.27 24.14
CA GLY A 81 22.26 8.20 23.08
C GLY A 81 21.34 7.48 22.11
N ALA A 82 20.12 7.97 21.91
CA ALA A 82 19.15 7.32 21.03
C ALA A 82 19.70 7.23 19.59
N ASN A 83 20.18 6.05 19.22
CA ASN A 83 20.76 5.74 17.91
C ASN A 83 19.64 5.59 16.89
N TRP A 84 19.10 6.72 16.46
CA TRP A 84 18.04 6.73 15.44
C TRP A 84 18.61 6.41 14.05
N SER A 85 17.87 5.60 13.30
CA SER A 85 18.14 5.38 11.87
C SER A 85 17.96 6.68 11.09
N TRP A 86 18.69 6.83 9.99
CA TRP A 86 18.50 7.92 9.03
C TRP A 86 17.03 8.04 8.58
N LEU A 87 16.30 6.92 8.52
CA LEU A 87 14.86 6.88 8.19
C LEU A 87 14.02 7.64 9.21
N ALA A 88 14.38 7.55 10.50
CA ALA A 88 13.66 8.25 11.56
C ALA A 88 13.83 9.79 11.43
N ARG A 89 14.92 10.24 10.82
CA ARG A 89 15.21 11.67 10.62
C ARG A 89 14.46 12.29 9.46
N ILE A 90 14.06 11.48 8.48
CA ILE A 90 13.25 11.94 7.35
C ILE A 90 11.74 11.85 7.60
N LEU A 91 11.30 11.32 8.76
CA LEU A 91 9.88 11.24 9.17
C LEU A 91 9.07 12.53 8.92
N PRO A 92 9.54 13.74 9.28
CA PRO A 92 8.77 14.96 9.01
C PRO A 92 8.57 15.22 7.52
N TYR A 93 9.47 14.74 6.65
CA TYR A 93 9.41 14.91 5.20
C TYR A 93 8.59 13.81 4.48
N VAL A 94 8.10 12.81 5.22
CA VAL A 94 7.13 11.81 4.76
C VAL A 94 5.77 11.99 5.45
N GLU A 95 5.45 13.20 5.90
CA GLU A 95 4.20 13.53 6.61
C GLU A 95 4.01 12.77 7.94
N GLN A 96 5.08 12.24 8.54
CA GLN A 96 5.07 11.52 9.83
C GLN A 96 5.61 12.37 10.99
N GLY A 97 5.31 13.68 10.98
CA GLY A 97 5.76 14.62 12.02
C GLY A 97 5.28 14.28 13.43
N THR A 98 4.07 13.72 13.58
CA THR A 98 3.55 13.28 14.88
C THR A 98 4.42 12.19 15.50
N ILE A 99 4.85 11.21 14.70
CA ILE A 99 5.71 10.12 15.15
C ILE A 99 7.10 10.67 15.48
N TYR A 100 7.63 11.56 14.64
CA TYR A 100 8.91 12.22 14.89
C TYR A 100 8.97 12.90 16.26
N ASN A 101 7.92 13.65 16.60
CA ASN A 101 7.82 14.37 17.89
C ASN A 101 7.67 13.42 19.09
N GLN A 102 6.92 12.33 18.94
CA GLN A 102 6.77 11.31 19.99
C GLN A 102 8.07 10.57 20.30
N LEU A 103 8.92 10.40 19.29
CA LEU A 103 10.22 9.72 19.42
C LEU A 103 11.30 10.64 20.00
N GLY A 104 11.08 11.95 20.10
CA GLY A 104 12.03 12.89 20.70
C GLY A 104 13.39 12.94 19.98
N ILE A 105 13.41 12.74 18.66
CA ILE A 105 14.62 12.63 17.84
C ILE A 105 15.43 13.94 17.81
N ASP A 106 14.76 15.06 18.05
CA ASP A 106 15.33 16.40 18.25
C ASP A 106 16.24 16.51 19.48
N ASN A 107 16.01 15.68 20.50
CA ASN A 107 16.75 15.73 21.78
C ASN A 107 18.12 15.04 21.73
N VAL A 108 18.50 14.43 20.60
CA VAL A 108 19.83 13.82 20.43
C VAL A 108 20.73 14.67 19.53
N PRO A 109 21.86 15.18 20.05
CA PRO A 109 22.83 15.92 19.24
C PRO A 109 23.51 15.01 18.22
N PHE A 110 23.90 15.61 17.09
CA PHE A 110 24.58 14.98 15.95
C PHE A 110 26.00 14.53 16.29
#